data_AF-A0A929AT56-F1
#
_entry.id   AF-A0A929AT56-F1
#
_cell.length_a   1.000
_cell.length_b   1.000
_cell.length_c   1.000
_cell.angle_alpha   90.00
_cell.angle_beta   90.00
_cell.angle_gamma   90.00
#
_symmetry.space_group_name_H-M   'P 1'
#
loop_
_entity.id
_entity.type
_entity.pdbx_description
1 polymer ?
#
loop_
_entity_poly.entity_id
_entity_poly.type
_entity_poly.pdbx_seq_one_letter_code
_entity_poly.pdbx_strand_id
1 'polypeptide(L)'
;MPIPEEHRPLAVDQQEQQPQSLLNKYRRLIQWRKQQPALIKGNLTLLDTAEPLLGFTRKSDEQHLLCLFNLSPTPICYDLSPYLNCLEIEGLYFTVRMGY
;
A
#
# COMPACT_ATOMS: atom_id res chain seq x y z
N MET A 1 -26.27 6.25 23.58
CA MET A 1 -26.40 5.00 22.79
C MET A 1 -25.38 4.00 23.31
N PRO A 2 -25.71 2.71 23.56
CA PRO A 2 -24.74 1.72 24.01
C PRO A 2 -23.85 1.26 22.84
N ILE A 3 -22.55 1.12 23.07
CA ILE A 3 -21.57 0.67 22.08
C ILE A 3 -21.55 -0.87 22.08
N PRO A 4 -21.78 -1.54 20.93
CA PRO A 4 -21.67 -2.99 20.82
C PRO A 4 -20.28 -3.52 21.26
N GLU A 5 -20.24 -4.65 21.96
CA GLU A 5 -18.99 -5.19 22.56
C GLU A 5 -17.91 -5.52 21.53
N GLU A 6 -18.31 -5.83 20.30
CA GLU A 6 -17.44 -6.06 19.14
C GLU A 6 -16.56 -4.85 18.76
N HIS A 7 -16.95 -3.63 19.16
CA HIS A 7 -16.15 -2.43 18.93
C HIS A 7 -15.07 -2.20 19.99
N ARG A 8 -15.13 -2.86 21.15
CA ARG A 8 -14.12 -2.69 22.22
C ARG A 8 -12.69 -3.05 21.78
N PRO A 9 -12.43 -4.15 21.04
CA PRO A 9 -11.07 -4.44 20.52
C PRO A 9 -10.67 -3.58 19.32
N LEU A 10 -11.62 -2.91 18.65
CA LEU A 10 -11.39 -1.98 17.55
C LEU A 10 -11.30 -0.51 18.02
N ALA A 11 -11.44 -0.29 19.32
CA ALA A 11 -11.42 1.04 19.90
C ALA A 11 -10.04 1.70 19.70
N VAL A 12 -10.06 3.00 19.45
CA VAL A 12 -8.88 3.78 19.03
C VAL A 12 -7.80 3.75 20.12
N ASP A 13 -8.20 3.83 21.38
CA ASP A 13 -7.34 3.74 22.57
C ASP A 13 -6.60 2.40 22.66
N GLN A 14 -7.27 1.29 22.31
CA GLN A 14 -6.65 -0.04 22.29
C GLN A 14 -5.73 -0.25 21.08
N GLN A 15 -6.13 0.23 19.90
CA GLN A 15 -5.30 0.11 18.69
C GLN A 15 -4.08 1.04 18.71
N GLU A 16 -4.17 2.19 19.37
CA GLU A 16 -3.05 3.13 19.51
C GLU A 16 -1.88 2.50 20.28
N GLN A 17 -2.19 1.72 21.33
CA GLN A 17 -1.19 1.00 22.14
C GLN A 17 -0.60 -0.23 21.43
N GLN A 18 -1.17 -0.68 20.32
CA GLN A 18 -0.71 -1.83 19.55
C GLN A 18 0.11 -1.38 18.33
N PRO A 19 1.45 -1.51 18.30
CA PRO A 19 2.28 -0.97 17.22
C PRO A 19 2.01 -1.56 15.84
N GLN A 20 1.44 -2.77 15.78
CA GLN A 20 1.07 -3.48 14.54
C GLN A 20 -0.43 -3.38 14.20
N SER A 21 -1.20 -2.57 14.94
CA SER A 21 -2.63 -2.38 14.67
C SER A 21 -2.87 -1.79 13.28
N LEU A 22 -4.06 -2.03 12.75
CA LEU A 22 -4.49 -1.47 11.48
C LEU A 22 -4.39 0.07 11.50
N LEU A 23 -4.80 0.71 12.59
CA LEU A 23 -4.66 2.16 12.80
C LEU A 23 -3.22 2.64 12.62
N ASN A 24 -2.27 2.00 13.29
CA ASN A 24 -0.86 2.39 13.23
C ASN A 24 -0.24 2.09 11.85
N LYS A 25 -0.69 1.03 11.15
CA LYS A 25 -0.33 0.78 9.74
C LYS A 25 -0.82 1.90 8.82
N TYR A 26 -2.09 2.31 8.95
CA TYR A 26 -2.63 3.43 8.17
C TYR A 26 -1.92 4.76 8.46
N ARG A 27 -1.63 5.05 9.74
CA ARG A 27 -0.87 6.25 10.11
C ARG A 27 0.49 6.29 9.43
N ARG A 28 1.24 5.19 9.43
CA ARG A 28 2.54 5.09 8.74
C ARG A 28 2.40 5.23 7.24
N LEU A 29 1.41 4.59 6.62
CA LEU A 29 1.13 4.73 5.19
C LEU A 29 0.86 6.20 4.82
N ILE A 30 0.04 6.90 5.61
CA ILE A 30 -0.29 8.32 5.39
C ILE A 30 0.95 9.20 5.57
N GLN A 31 1.74 8.96 6.62
CA GLN A 31 2.99 9.69 6.86
C GLN A 31 3.98 9.49 5.72
N TRP A 32 4.18 8.24 5.29
CA TRP A 32 5.03 7.91 4.16
C TRP A 32 4.53 8.55 2.86
N ARG A 33 3.22 8.51 2.59
CA ARG A 33 2.60 9.15 1.41
C ARG A 33 2.94 10.64 1.35
N LYS A 34 2.96 11.33 2.49
CA LYS A 34 3.33 12.76 2.57
C LYS A 34 4.79 13.04 2.20
N GLN A 35 5.64 12.01 2.18
CA GLN A 35 7.04 12.10 1.78
C GLN A 35 7.28 11.69 0.31
N GLN A 36 6.23 11.29 -0.42
CA GLN A 36 6.36 10.85 -1.81
C GLN A 36 5.81 11.90 -2.79
N PRO A 37 6.65 12.73 -3.45
CA PRO A 37 6.20 13.72 -4.43
C PRO A 37 5.29 13.12 -5.52
N ALA A 38 5.60 11.91 -5.99
CA ALA A 38 4.79 11.21 -6.99
C ALA A 38 3.38 10.87 -6.47
N LEU A 39 3.20 10.53 -5.20
CA LEU A 39 1.86 10.23 -4.64
C LEU A 39 1.04 11.49 -4.33
N ILE A 40 1.69 12.64 -4.14
CA ILE A 40 1.01 13.90 -3.85
C ILE A 40 0.62 14.61 -5.14
N LYS A 41 1.60 14.87 -6.02
CA LYS A 41 1.45 15.71 -7.22
C LYS A 41 1.69 14.97 -8.53
N GLY A 42 2.19 13.74 -8.48
CA GLY A 42 2.50 12.98 -9.68
C GLY A 42 1.27 12.67 -10.53
N ASN A 43 1.49 12.51 -11.82
CA ASN A 43 0.48 12.03 -12.76
C ASN A 43 0.21 10.55 -12.54
N LEU A 44 -1.05 10.15 -12.67
CA LEU A 44 -1.47 8.75 -12.58
C LEU A 44 -1.62 8.16 -13.97
N THR A 45 -1.04 6.98 -14.21
CA THR A 45 -1.29 6.17 -15.41
C THR A 45 -1.76 4.79 -14.97
N LEU A 46 -2.95 4.39 -15.40
CA LEU A 46 -3.45 3.04 -15.13
C LEU A 46 -2.65 2.03 -15.95
N LEU A 47 -2.35 0.89 -15.33
CA LEU A 47 -1.75 -0.25 -16.02
C LEU A 47 -2.86 -1.20 -16.47
N ASP A 48 -2.65 -1.85 -17.60
CA ASP A 48 -3.51 -2.93 -18.05
C ASP A 48 -3.18 -4.20 -17.25
N THR A 49 -3.78 -4.30 -16.07
CA THR A 49 -3.66 -5.47 -15.19
C THR A 49 -4.96 -6.24 -15.18
N ALA A 50 -4.89 -7.56 -15.36
CA ALA A 50 -6.05 -8.42 -15.22
C ALA A 50 -6.53 -8.45 -13.75
N GLU A 51 -7.85 -8.50 -13.56
CA GLU A 51 -8.43 -8.74 -12.24
C GLU A 51 -7.85 -10.03 -11.62
N PRO A 52 -7.65 -10.06 -10.28
CA PRO A 52 -8.02 -9.05 -9.29
C PRO A 52 -6.88 -8.08 -8.94
N LEU A 53 -5.88 -7.92 -9.82
CA LEU A 53 -4.77 -7.00 -9.61
C LEU A 53 -5.15 -5.59 -10.09
N LEU A 54 -4.99 -4.61 -9.21
CA LEU A 54 -5.07 -3.19 -9.57
C LEU A 54 -3.66 -2.62 -9.69
N GLY A 55 -3.26 -2.26 -10.91
CA GLY A 55 -1.97 -1.64 -11.19
C GLY A 55 -2.07 -0.20 -11.71
N PHE A 56 -1.20 0.67 -11.22
CA PHE A 56 -1.00 2.01 -11.78
C PHE A 56 0.39 2.54 -11.47
N THR A 57 0.87 3.50 -12.26
CA THR A 57 2.07 4.27 -11.95
C THR A 57 1.74 5.69 -11.50
N ARG A 58 2.61 6.25 -10.67
CA ARG A 58 2.60 7.65 -10.24
C ARG A 58 3.93 8.28 -10.57
N LYS A 59 3.93 9.35 -11.36
CA LYS A 59 5.16 10.01 -11.82
C LYS A 59 5.16 11.50 -11.55
N SER A 60 6.18 11.99 -10.84
CA SER A 60 6.57 13.40 -10.75
C SER A 60 7.95 13.60 -11.39
N ASP A 61 8.44 14.84 -11.41
CA ASP A 61 9.77 15.15 -11.97
C ASP A 61 10.90 14.43 -11.21
N GLU A 62 10.72 14.25 -9.90
CA GLU A 62 11.74 13.69 -9.00
C GLU A 62 11.57 12.18 -8.73
N GLN A 63 10.41 11.61 -9.06
CA GLN A 63 10.05 10.27 -8.57
C GLN A 63 9.10 9.54 -9.51
N HIS A 64 9.34 8.24 -9.68
CA HIS A 64 8.43 7.33 -10.37
C HIS A 64 8.11 6.14 -9.46
N LEU A 65 6.83 5.87 -9.26
CA LEU A 65 6.33 4.79 -8.42
C LEU A 65 5.45 3.85 -9.24
N LEU A 66 5.70 2.56 -9.08
CA LEU A 66 4.82 1.48 -9.50
C LEU A 66 3.97 1.06 -8.30
N CYS A 67 2.65 1.02 -8.47
CA CYS A 67 1.70 0.64 -7.44
C CYS A 67 0.90 -0.57 -7.91
N LEU A 68 1.06 -1.70 -7.22
CA LEU A 68 0.37 -2.96 -7.52
C LEU A 68 -0.38 -3.42 -6.26
N PHE A 69 -1.70 -3.54 -6.36
CA PHE A 69 -2.56 -3.94 -5.25
C PHE A 69 -3.34 -5.19 -5.63
N ASN A 70 -3.08 -6.29 -4.90
CA ASN A 70 -3.92 -7.48 -4.98
C ASN A 70 -5.21 -7.23 -4.19
N LEU A 71 -6.35 -7.23 -4.87
CA LEU A 71 -7.66 -7.03 -4.26
C LEU A 71 -8.34 -8.33 -3.85
N SER A 72 -7.64 -9.47 -3.92
CA SER A 72 -8.12 -10.77 -3.47
C SER A 72 -7.35 -11.31 -2.26
N PRO A 73 -7.90 -12.30 -1.54
CA PRO A 73 -7.18 -12.99 -0.47
C PRO A 73 -6.18 -14.03 -0.99
N THR A 74 -6.11 -14.28 -2.30
CA THR A 74 -5.23 -15.30 -2.90
C THR A 74 -3.96 -14.66 -3.43
N PRO A 75 -2.76 -15.21 -3.17
CA PRO A 75 -1.53 -14.72 -3.77
C PRO A 75 -1.56 -14.73 -5.30
N ILE A 76 -0.92 -13.73 -5.93
CA ILE A 76 -0.84 -13.57 -7.39
C ILE A 76 0.61 -13.31 -7.77
N CYS A 77 1.02 -13.88 -8.91
CA CYS A 77 2.29 -13.58 -9.54
C CYS A 77 2.07 -12.54 -10.64
N TYR A 78 2.89 -11.49 -10.66
CA TYR A 78 2.87 -10.47 -11.70
C TYR A 78 4.30 -10.27 -12.22
N ASP A 79 4.45 -10.26 -13.54
CA ASP A 79 5.76 -10.08 -14.18
C ASP A 79 6.18 -8.61 -14.14
N LEU A 80 7.34 -8.37 -13.53
CA LEU A 80 7.95 -7.05 -13.40
C LEU A 80 9.03 -6.78 -14.44
N SER A 81 9.32 -7.72 -15.34
CA SER A 81 10.29 -7.54 -16.44
C SER A 81 10.08 -6.27 -17.27
N PRO A 82 8.83 -5.79 -17.50
CA PRO A 82 8.61 -4.50 -18.17
C PRO A 82 9.11 -3.27 -17.38
N TYR A 83 9.29 -3.39 -16.07
CA TYR A 83 9.68 -2.32 -15.15
C TYR A 83 11.09 -2.57 -14.61
N LEU A 84 12.09 -2.19 -15.41
CA LEU A 84 13.50 -2.32 -15.03
C LEU A 84 13.84 -1.35 -13.88
N ASN A 85 14.68 -1.81 -12.95
CA ASN A 85 15.16 -1.04 -11.78
C ASN A 85 14.09 -0.65 -10.75
N CYS A 86 13.01 -1.43 -10.64
CA CYS A 86 12.10 -1.26 -9.51
C CYS A 86 12.80 -1.62 -8.19
N LEU A 87 12.83 -0.67 -7.26
CA LEU A 87 13.25 -0.89 -5.89
C LEU A 87 12.00 -1.14 -5.03
N GLU A 88 12.07 -2.18 -4.18
CA GLU A 88 11.03 -2.43 -3.19
C GLU A 88 10.99 -1.29 -2.17
N ILE A 89 9.78 -0.94 -1.73
CA ILE A 89 9.61 0.04 -0.66
C ILE A 89 9.65 -0.69 0.68
N GLU A 90 10.71 -0.45 1.45
CA GLU A 90 10.83 -0.97 2.81
C GLU A 90 9.91 -0.23 3.80
N GLY A 91 9.54 -0.90 4.90
CA GLY A 91 8.91 -0.25 6.06
C GLY A 91 7.40 0.00 5.97
N LEU A 92 6.72 -0.41 4.90
CA LEU A 92 5.26 -0.25 4.74
C LEU A 92 4.43 -1.52 5.02
N TYR A 93 5.06 -2.63 5.42
CA TYR A 93 4.40 -3.93 5.64
C TYR A 93 3.71 -4.50 4.39
N PHE A 94 3.95 -3.96 3.20
CA PHE A 94 3.63 -4.65 1.96
C PHE A 94 4.66 -5.77 1.78
N THR A 95 4.18 -6.99 1.60
CA THR A 95 5.05 -8.13 1.32
C THR A 95 5.19 -8.24 -0.18
N VAL A 96 6.31 -7.78 -0.74
CA VAL A 96 6.67 -8.12 -2.13
C VAL A 96 7.55 -9.36 -2.08
N ARG A 97 7.23 -10.37 -2.91
CA ARG A 97 8.11 -11.53 -3.10
C ARG A 97 8.57 -11.52 -4.55
N MET A 98 9.78 -11.04 -4.78
CA MET A 98 10.45 -11.19 -6.07
C MET A 98 10.85 -12.65 -6.20
N GLY A 99 10.17 -13.39 -7.08
CA GLY A 99 10.59 -14.74 -7.46
C GLY A 99 11.85 -14.64 -8.33
N TYR A 100 12.91 -15.33 -7.92
CA TYR A 100 14.06 -15.62 -8.78
C TYR A 100 13.77 -16.85 -9.64
#